data_AF-A0A916R0M8-F1
#
_entry.id   AF-A0A916R0M8-F1
#
_cell.length_a   1.000
_cell.length_b   1.000
_cell.length_c   1.000
_cell.angle_alpha   90.00
_cell.angle_beta   90.00
_cell.angle_gamma   90.00
#
_symmetry.space_group_name_H-M   'P 1'
#
loop_
_entity.id
_entity.type
_entity.pdbx_description
1 polymer ?
#
loop_
_entity_poly.entity_id
_entity_poly.type
_entity_poly.pdbx_seq_one_letter_code
_entity_poly.pdbx_strand_id
1 'polypeptide(L)'
;MIRMLQEVLNAVKFQQVKTKLLSGKYASHSLSYKQQNNEEIIGVIWTEDPNMNSFYNTMNGCQKVVDQKLCQSLYLVRAAEVGNAKNMSNKIYRKIFKGRLKNCHIQPNLESVYFLATYHSLVNAALANELTIEGKIISLKELEEIICESQILNNCSLLQDLSVVAPVNSQEQQSDLDLNEVKDFVVNLIETQCFMERKNIIENILNKFVNIEQSKIDSIIEELEGEQKIKNITPTSKLDRQLVCFIPSY
;
A
#
# COMPACT_ATOMS: atom_id res chain seq x y z
N MET A 1 9.17 -10.06 11.13
CA MET A 1 8.23 -9.14 10.46
C MET A 1 7.02 -9.85 9.86
N ILE A 2 7.18 -10.68 8.83
CA ILE A 2 6.05 -11.35 8.13
C ILE A 2 5.09 -12.11 9.06
N ARG A 3 5.60 -12.79 10.09
CA ARG A 3 4.77 -13.48 11.07
C ARG A 3 3.81 -12.55 11.82
N MET A 4 4.29 -11.37 12.22
CA MET A 4 3.46 -10.38 12.95
C MET A 4 2.35 -9.83 12.04
N LEU A 5 2.68 -9.58 10.77
CA LEU A 5 1.69 -9.19 9.77
C LEU A 5 0.66 -10.31 9.52
N GLN A 6 1.12 -11.57 9.43
CA GLN A 6 0.23 -12.72 9.27
C GLN A 6 -0.77 -12.82 10.42
N GLU A 7 -0.31 -12.67 11.66
CA GLU A 7 -1.16 -12.73 12.85
C GLU A 7 -2.23 -11.63 12.80
N VAL A 8 -1.86 -10.40 12.38
CA VAL A 8 -2.84 -9.31 12.20
C VAL A 8 -3.85 -9.64 11.10
N LEU A 9 -3.40 -10.12 9.93
CA LEU A 9 -4.31 -10.47 8.84
C LEU A 9 -5.30 -11.56 9.24
N ASN A 10 -4.87 -12.52 10.06
CA ASN A 10 -5.75 -13.54 10.62
C ASN A 10 -6.79 -12.93 11.58
N ALA A 11 -6.37 -12.01 12.45
CA ALA A 11 -7.27 -11.31 13.39
C ALA A 11 -8.36 -10.51 12.67
N VAL A 12 -8.00 -9.82 11.58
CA VAL A 12 -8.93 -9.05 10.73
C VAL A 12 -9.68 -9.97 9.74
N LYS A 13 -9.54 -11.30 9.88
CA LYS A 13 -10.28 -12.33 9.11
C LYS A 13 -10.06 -12.27 7.59
N PHE A 14 -8.89 -11.84 7.13
CA PHE A 14 -8.53 -11.93 5.71
C PHE A 14 -8.46 -13.39 5.25
N GLN A 15 -8.81 -13.63 3.99
CA GLN A 15 -8.90 -14.99 3.46
C GLN A 15 -7.58 -15.43 2.83
N GLN A 16 -7.34 -16.75 2.88
CA GLN A 16 -6.21 -17.42 2.21
C GLN A 16 -4.84 -16.80 2.52
N VAL A 17 -4.60 -16.39 3.78
CA VAL A 17 -3.30 -15.91 4.22
C VAL A 17 -2.27 -17.05 4.13
N LYS A 18 -1.42 -16.99 3.11
CA LYS A 18 -0.39 -17.99 2.81
C LYS A 18 0.98 -17.37 2.96
N THR A 19 1.83 -17.95 3.80
CA THR A 19 3.23 -17.54 3.89
C THR A 19 4.02 -18.12 2.72
N LYS A 20 5.23 -17.58 2.49
CA LYS A 20 6.19 -18.10 1.50
C LYS A 20 5.70 -17.94 0.05
N LEU A 21 5.24 -16.73 -0.30
CA LEU A 21 4.96 -16.35 -1.69
C LEU A 21 6.22 -16.43 -2.56
N LEU A 22 7.35 -15.94 -2.04
CA LEU A 22 8.67 -16.15 -2.61
C LEU A 22 9.14 -17.58 -2.35
N SER A 23 9.96 -18.10 -3.25
CA SER A 23 10.63 -19.40 -3.08
C SER A 23 12.08 -19.25 -2.60
N GLY A 24 12.63 -20.31 -1.98
CA GLY A 24 14.04 -20.40 -1.59
C GLY A 24 14.38 -19.67 -0.28
N LYS A 25 15.62 -19.17 -0.16
CA LYS A 25 16.17 -18.62 1.09
C LYS A 25 15.33 -17.48 1.70
N TYR A 26 14.69 -16.67 0.86
CA TYR A 26 13.93 -15.48 1.29
C TYR A 26 12.42 -15.74 1.32
N ALA A 27 11.98 -16.99 1.27
CA ALA A 27 10.57 -17.35 1.29
C ALA A 27 9.85 -16.80 2.52
N SER A 28 10.47 -16.91 3.70
CA SER A 28 9.92 -16.41 4.97
C SER A 28 9.74 -14.89 5.02
N HIS A 29 10.31 -14.14 4.07
CA HIS A 29 10.15 -12.68 3.94
C HIS A 29 8.90 -12.29 3.15
N SER A 30 8.00 -13.23 2.88
CA SER A 30 6.82 -12.95 2.09
C SER A 30 5.58 -13.72 2.51
N LEU A 31 4.42 -13.15 2.20
CA LEU A 31 3.12 -13.79 2.28
C LEU A 31 2.22 -13.29 1.15
N SER A 32 1.06 -13.91 1.01
CA SER A 32 -0.03 -13.45 0.17
C SER A 32 -1.36 -13.62 0.88
N TYR A 33 -2.34 -12.78 0.56
CA TYR A 33 -3.71 -12.87 1.08
C TYR A 33 -4.74 -12.42 0.05
N LYS A 34 -6.01 -12.68 0.32
CA LYS A 34 -7.16 -12.13 -0.39
C LYS A 34 -8.02 -11.29 0.55
N GLN A 35 -8.47 -10.14 0.07
CA GLN A 35 -9.44 -9.32 0.79
C GLN A 35 -10.81 -10.00 0.78
N GLN A 36 -11.60 -9.80 1.84
CA GLN A 36 -12.98 -10.26 1.86
C GLN A 36 -13.73 -9.60 0.70
N ASN A 37 -14.38 -10.41 -0.15
CA ASN A 37 -15.12 -9.99 -1.34
C ASN A 37 -14.28 -9.56 -2.55
N ASN A 38 -12.95 -9.78 -2.54
CA ASN A 38 -12.10 -9.57 -3.70
C ASN A 38 -11.38 -10.86 -4.10
N GLU A 39 -11.37 -11.16 -5.39
CA GLU A 39 -10.63 -12.31 -5.94
C GLU A 39 -9.14 -12.02 -6.15
N GLU A 40 -8.73 -10.75 -6.07
CA GLU A 40 -7.33 -10.36 -6.20
C GLU A 40 -6.49 -10.90 -5.04
N ILE A 41 -5.44 -11.62 -5.41
CA ILE A 41 -4.36 -12.06 -4.54
C ILE A 41 -3.37 -10.90 -4.42
N ILE A 42 -3.20 -10.45 -3.18
CA ILE A 42 -2.22 -9.43 -2.81
C ILE A 42 -1.00 -10.14 -2.26
N GLY A 43 0.18 -9.84 -2.81
CA GLY A 43 1.46 -10.30 -2.28
C GLY A 43 2.11 -9.22 -1.43
N VAL A 44 2.73 -9.61 -0.32
CA VAL A 44 3.56 -8.71 0.51
C VAL A 44 4.92 -9.34 0.69
N ILE A 45 5.96 -8.55 0.43
CA ILE A 45 7.35 -8.87 0.78
C ILE A 45 7.82 -7.86 1.80
N TRP A 46 8.37 -8.33 2.92
CA TRP A 46 8.96 -7.48 3.93
C TRP A 46 10.40 -7.90 4.22
N THR A 47 11.36 -7.02 3.90
CA THR A 47 12.78 -7.25 4.15
C THR A 47 13.52 -5.97 4.56
N GLU A 48 14.20 -6.01 5.71
CA GLU A 48 15.03 -4.90 6.22
C GLU A 48 16.53 -5.21 6.21
N ASP A 49 16.96 -6.32 5.62
CA ASP A 49 18.38 -6.64 5.49
C ASP A 49 19.09 -5.53 4.68
N PRO A 50 20.12 -4.85 5.24
CA PRO A 50 20.86 -3.83 4.52
C PRO A 50 21.76 -4.41 3.42
N ASN A 51 21.99 -5.73 3.42
CA ASN A 51 22.83 -6.39 2.44
C ASN A 51 22.19 -6.35 1.03
N MET A 52 22.87 -5.69 0.10
CA MET A 52 22.41 -5.53 -1.28
C MET A 52 22.34 -6.85 -2.06
N ASN A 53 23.13 -7.87 -1.69
CA ASN A 53 23.00 -9.20 -2.30
C ASN A 53 21.71 -9.89 -1.83
N SER A 54 21.34 -9.74 -0.57
CA SER A 54 20.04 -10.21 -0.06
C SER A 54 18.91 -9.51 -0.81
N PHE A 55 18.97 -8.18 -0.92
CA PHE A 55 17.97 -7.40 -1.65
C PHE A 55 17.88 -7.78 -3.14
N TYR A 56 19.02 -8.00 -3.81
CA TYR A 56 19.04 -8.50 -5.20
C TYR A 56 18.31 -9.84 -5.34
N ASN A 57 18.58 -10.78 -4.45
CA ASN A 57 17.92 -12.08 -4.47
C ASN A 57 16.41 -11.98 -4.17
N THR A 58 16.01 -11.09 -3.25
CA THR A 58 14.59 -10.81 -3.00
C THR A 58 13.92 -10.25 -4.25
N MET A 59 14.53 -9.27 -4.93
CA MET A 59 13.99 -8.69 -6.16
C MET A 59 13.90 -9.71 -7.30
N ASN A 60 14.87 -10.62 -7.44
CA ASN A 60 14.77 -11.75 -8.36
C ASN A 60 13.57 -12.66 -8.02
N GLY A 61 13.31 -12.89 -6.73
CA GLY A 61 12.11 -13.58 -6.27
C GLY A 61 10.84 -12.86 -6.68
N CYS A 62 10.76 -11.54 -6.46
CA CYS A 62 9.62 -10.72 -6.89
C CYS A 62 9.40 -10.78 -8.40
N GLN A 63 10.48 -10.75 -9.20
CA GLN A 63 10.39 -10.86 -10.66
C GLN A 63 9.74 -12.19 -11.06
N LYS A 64 10.12 -13.31 -10.42
CA LYS A 64 9.48 -14.62 -10.67
C LYS A 64 8.00 -14.62 -10.33
N VAL A 65 7.61 -14.03 -9.19
CA VAL A 65 6.20 -13.89 -8.78
C VAL A 65 5.40 -13.14 -9.85
N VAL A 66 5.94 -12.03 -10.35
CA VAL A 66 5.29 -11.21 -11.39
C VAL A 66 5.23 -11.93 -12.74
N ASP A 67 6.32 -12.59 -13.14
CA ASP A 67 6.39 -13.31 -14.42
C ASP A 67 5.44 -14.51 -14.46
N GLN A 68 5.31 -15.22 -13.33
CA GLN A 68 4.40 -16.34 -13.16
C GLN A 68 2.96 -15.92 -12.80
N LYS A 69 2.71 -14.62 -12.64
CA LYS A 69 1.39 -14.05 -12.27
C LYS A 69 0.80 -14.68 -11.00
N LEU A 70 1.63 -14.91 -9.98
CA LEU A 70 1.18 -15.55 -8.73
C LEU A 70 0.32 -14.62 -7.85
N CYS A 71 0.33 -13.31 -8.13
CA CYS A 71 -0.52 -12.31 -7.50
C CYS A 71 -0.82 -11.17 -8.48
N GLN A 72 -1.87 -10.39 -8.21
CA GLN A 72 -2.29 -9.26 -9.05
C GLN A 72 -1.58 -7.96 -8.63
N SER A 73 -1.34 -7.81 -7.33
CA SER A 73 -0.68 -6.65 -6.73
C SER A 73 0.45 -7.12 -5.80
N LEU A 74 1.51 -6.34 -5.73
CA LEU A 74 2.70 -6.66 -4.92
C LEU A 74 3.14 -5.45 -4.10
N TYR A 75 3.17 -5.62 -2.78
CA TYR A 75 3.73 -4.66 -1.86
C TYR A 75 5.14 -5.06 -1.44
N LEU A 76 6.07 -4.10 -1.55
CA LEU A 76 7.37 -4.17 -0.89
C LEU A 76 7.31 -3.30 0.37
N VAL A 77 7.48 -3.89 1.53
CA VAL A 77 7.65 -3.18 2.81
C VAL A 77 9.13 -3.17 3.16
N ARG A 78 9.76 -2.00 3.10
CA ARG A 78 11.19 -1.83 3.36
C ARG A 78 11.54 -0.38 3.67
N ALA A 79 12.23 -0.14 4.79
CA ALA A 79 12.81 1.17 5.09
C ALA A 79 14.24 1.30 4.56
N ALA A 80 15.02 0.21 4.58
CA ALA A 80 16.40 0.21 4.11
C ALA A 80 16.54 0.58 2.62
N GLU A 81 17.68 1.18 2.25
CA GLU A 81 17.90 1.66 0.89
C GLU A 81 17.77 0.56 -0.18
N VAL A 82 17.34 0.98 -1.38
CA VAL A 82 17.18 0.14 -2.57
C VAL A 82 18.40 0.19 -3.50
N GLY A 83 19.49 0.80 -3.04
CA GLY A 83 20.71 1.05 -3.81
C GLY A 83 20.55 2.10 -4.90
N ASN A 84 21.57 2.23 -5.75
CA ASN A 84 21.61 3.21 -6.84
C ASN A 84 21.16 2.59 -8.18
N ALA A 85 20.94 3.45 -9.19
CA ALA A 85 20.44 3.05 -10.51
C ALA A 85 21.35 2.06 -11.27
N LYS A 86 22.64 1.96 -10.91
CA LYS A 86 23.58 1.02 -11.54
C LYS A 86 23.42 -0.40 -10.98
N ASN A 87 22.92 -0.56 -9.74
CA ASN A 87 22.71 -1.85 -9.12
C ASN A 87 21.64 -2.67 -9.86
N MET A 88 21.91 -3.95 -10.11
CA MET A 88 20.95 -4.86 -10.75
C MET A 88 19.65 -5.00 -9.95
N SER A 89 19.75 -5.02 -8.61
CA SER A 89 18.57 -5.03 -7.72
C SER A 89 17.68 -3.80 -7.94
N ASN A 90 18.27 -2.62 -8.08
CA ASN A 90 17.53 -1.37 -8.31
C ASN A 90 16.83 -1.36 -9.67
N LYS A 91 17.47 -1.92 -10.71
CA LYS A 91 16.87 -2.07 -12.04
C LYS A 91 15.60 -2.94 -11.99
N ILE A 92 15.68 -4.09 -11.30
CA ILE A 92 14.51 -4.97 -11.12
C ILE A 92 13.44 -4.28 -10.28
N TYR A 93 13.84 -3.66 -9.16
CA TYR A 93 12.95 -2.89 -8.30
C TYR A 93 12.17 -1.83 -9.09
N ARG A 94 12.85 -1.00 -9.90
CA ARG A 94 12.20 0.02 -10.73
C ARG A 94 11.21 -0.59 -11.73
N LYS A 95 11.60 -1.69 -12.38
CA LYS A 95 10.73 -2.40 -13.34
C LYS A 95 9.44 -2.90 -12.68
N ILE A 96 9.51 -3.40 -11.45
CA ILE A 96 8.37 -4.00 -10.75
C ILE A 96 7.52 -2.94 -10.03
N PHE A 97 8.15 -2.02 -9.30
CA PHE A 97 7.50 -1.12 -8.33
C PHE A 97 7.50 0.36 -8.74
N LYS A 98 8.21 0.76 -9.81
CA LYS A 98 8.12 2.12 -10.38
C LYS A 98 7.47 2.16 -11.76
N GLY A 99 7.30 1.01 -12.41
CA GLY A 99 6.75 0.91 -13.77
C GLY A 99 5.32 0.38 -13.87
N ARG A 100 4.70 -0.10 -12.79
CA ARG A 100 3.32 -0.65 -12.80
C ARG A 100 2.48 -0.04 -11.69
N LEU A 101 1.26 0.37 -12.03
CA LEU A 101 0.30 1.05 -11.14
C LEU A 101 -0.17 0.21 -9.93
N LYS A 102 -0.06 -1.12 -10.00
CA LYS A 102 -0.56 -2.04 -8.94
C LYS A 102 0.47 -2.43 -7.88
N ASN A 103 1.76 -2.15 -8.10
CA ASN A 103 2.81 -2.60 -7.20
C ASN A 103 3.38 -1.40 -6.45
N CYS A 104 3.38 -1.46 -5.12
CA CYS A 104 3.74 -0.33 -4.29
C CYS A 104 4.92 -0.64 -3.38
N HIS A 105 5.72 0.39 -3.09
CA HIS A 105 6.78 0.35 -2.09
C HIS A 105 6.35 1.19 -0.90
N ILE A 106 6.29 0.57 0.28
CA ILE A 106 5.91 1.20 1.54
C ILE A 106 7.14 1.20 2.44
N GLN A 107 7.49 2.37 2.97
CA GLN A 107 8.51 2.49 4.01
C GLN A 107 7.79 2.43 5.36
N PRO A 108 7.96 1.36 6.16
CA PRO A 108 7.31 1.27 7.46
C PRO A 108 7.90 2.33 8.41
N ASN A 109 7.04 3.00 9.17
CA ASN A 109 7.47 3.82 10.30
C ASN A 109 7.58 2.97 11.58
N LEU A 110 8.30 3.50 12.56
CA LEU A 110 8.56 2.80 13.81
C LEU A 110 7.28 2.50 14.60
N GLU A 111 6.34 3.43 14.60
CA GLU A 111 5.04 3.29 15.28
C GLU A 111 4.23 2.11 14.75
N SER A 112 4.12 1.98 13.43
CA SER A 112 3.46 0.83 12.78
C SER A 112 4.12 -0.49 13.15
N VAL A 113 5.45 -0.52 13.24
CA VAL A 113 6.18 -1.71 13.69
C VAL A 113 5.85 -2.05 15.15
N TYR A 114 5.68 -1.03 16.01
CA TYR A 114 5.26 -1.23 17.40
C TYR A 114 3.84 -1.80 17.51
N PHE A 115 2.89 -1.37 16.69
CA PHE A 115 1.56 -1.97 16.64
C PHE A 115 1.66 -3.48 16.38
N LEU A 116 2.39 -3.88 15.34
CA LEU A 116 2.54 -5.29 14.98
C LEU A 116 3.29 -6.10 16.04
N ALA A 117 4.37 -5.53 16.61
CA ALA A 117 5.16 -6.19 17.65
C ALA A 117 4.37 -6.36 18.95
N THR A 118 3.57 -5.35 19.32
CA THR A 118 2.71 -5.40 20.51
C THR A 118 1.65 -6.48 20.34
N TYR A 119 0.97 -6.51 19.19
CA TYR A 119 -0.01 -7.56 18.91
C TYR A 119 0.64 -8.95 18.89
N HIS A 120 1.81 -9.11 18.28
CA HIS A 120 2.57 -10.36 18.30
C HIS A 120 2.88 -10.86 19.73
N SER A 121 3.29 -9.95 20.61
CA SER A 121 3.53 -10.28 22.02
C SER A 121 2.25 -10.73 22.73
N LEU A 122 1.12 -10.09 22.47
CA LEU A 122 -0.19 -10.49 23.01
C LEU A 122 -0.62 -11.86 22.49
N VAL A 123 -0.42 -12.14 21.19
CA VAL A 123 -0.68 -13.45 20.59
C VAL A 123 0.16 -14.53 21.25
N ASN A 124 1.46 -14.30 21.47
CA ASN A 124 2.32 -15.26 22.16
C ASN A 124 1.85 -15.49 23.61
N ALA A 125 1.48 -14.44 24.33
CA ALA A 125 0.96 -14.55 25.70
C ALA A 125 -0.37 -15.31 25.76
N ALA A 126 -1.27 -15.09 24.81
CA ALA A 126 -2.53 -15.82 24.71
C ALA A 126 -2.30 -17.31 24.39
N LEU A 127 -1.38 -17.60 23.47
CA LEU A 127 -0.99 -18.98 23.14
C LEU A 127 -0.31 -19.71 24.29
N ALA A 128 0.42 -18.98 25.15
CA ALA A 128 1.06 -19.51 26.35
C ALA A 128 0.10 -19.62 27.55
N ASN A 129 -1.14 -19.14 27.44
CA ASN A 129 -2.10 -18.99 28.56
C ASN A 129 -1.62 -18.03 29.66
N GLU A 130 -0.76 -17.07 29.32
CA GLU A 130 -0.22 -16.06 30.24
C GLU A 130 -0.98 -14.73 30.14
N LEU A 131 -1.76 -14.53 29.07
CA LEU A 131 -2.61 -13.36 28.92
C LEU A 131 -3.83 -13.47 29.85
N THR A 132 -3.84 -12.70 30.93
CA THR A 132 -4.95 -12.68 31.90
C THR A 132 -5.49 -11.27 32.09
N ILE A 133 -6.81 -11.16 32.18
CA ILE A 133 -7.53 -9.92 32.51
C ILE A 133 -8.44 -10.26 33.69
N GLU A 134 -8.26 -9.57 34.82
CA GLU A 134 -9.05 -9.79 36.06
C GLU A 134 -9.08 -11.27 36.52
N GLY A 135 -7.97 -11.99 36.32
CA GLY A 135 -7.85 -13.40 36.69
C GLY A 135 -8.46 -14.40 35.69
N LYS A 136 -9.07 -13.93 34.60
CA LYS A 136 -9.53 -14.78 33.49
C LYS A 136 -8.44 -14.89 32.42
N ILE A 137 -8.11 -16.11 32.01
CA ILE A 137 -7.22 -16.36 30.86
C ILE A 137 -7.96 -15.97 29.57
N ILE A 138 -7.30 -15.17 28.75
CA ILE A 138 -7.80 -14.74 27.43
C ILE A 138 -7.20 -15.66 26.37
N SER A 139 -8.07 -16.42 25.71
CA SER A 139 -7.69 -17.26 24.57
C SER A 139 -7.31 -16.43 23.35
N LEU A 140 -6.59 -17.02 22.39
CA LEU A 140 -6.27 -16.35 21.12
C LEU A 140 -7.53 -15.84 20.40
N LYS A 141 -8.60 -16.64 20.42
CA LYS A 141 -9.87 -16.27 19.77
C LYS A 141 -10.51 -15.04 20.43
N GLU A 142 -10.55 -15.01 21.77
CA GLU A 142 -11.05 -13.84 22.51
C GLU A 142 -10.18 -12.60 22.28
N LEU A 143 -8.86 -12.77 22.20
CA LEU A 143 -7.94 -11.68 21.84
C LEU A 143 -8.23 -11.13 20.43
N GLU A 144 -8.42 -12.00 19.43
CA GLU A 144 -8.77 -11.60 18.07
C GLU A 144 -10.11 -10.84 18.02
N GLU A 145 -11.10 -11.27 18.81
CA GLU A 145 -12.39 -10.59 18.96
C GLU A 145 -12.21 -9.19 19.57
N ILE A 146 -11.49 -9.06 20.68
CA ILE A 146 -11.20 -7.77 21.34
C ILE A 146 -10.48 -6.80 20.39
N ILE A 147 -9.49 -7.27 19.65
CA ILE A 147 -8.72 -6.44 18.72
C ILE A 147 -9.59 -5.98 17.54
N CYS A 148 -10.44 -6.86 17.04
CA CYS A 148 -11.39 -6.51 15.97
C CYS A 148 -12.43 -5.49 16.46
N GLU A 149 -12.98 -5.67 17.65
CA GLU A 149 -14.02 -4.80 18.23
C GLU A 149 -13.47 -3.42 18.64
N SER A 150 -12.27 -3.39 19.22
CA SER A 150 -11.64 -2.13 19.63
C SER A 150 -11.19 -1.25 18.47
N GLN A 151 -11.09 -1.81 17.26
CA GLN A 151 -10.59 -1.13 16.07
C GLN A 151 -9.21 -0.46 16.25
N ILE A 152 -8.44 -0.87 17.26
CA ILE A 152 -7.18 -0.22 17.64
C ILE A 152 -6.14 -0.25 16.49
N LEU A 153 -6.22 -1.27 15.64
CA LEU A 153 -5.38 -1.43 14.47
C LEU A 153 -5.63 -0.38 13.39
N ASN A 154 -6.79 0.29 13.38
CA ASN A 154 -7.10 1.38 12.46
C ASN A 154 -6.14 2.57 12.64
N ASN A 155 -5.43 2.67 13.77
CA ASN A 155 -4.41 3.69 14.01
C ASN A 155 -3.04 3.35 13.38
N CYS A 156 -2.87 2.16 12.80
CA CYS A 156 -1.60 1.73 12.23
C CYS A 156 -1.49 2.13 10.75
N SER A 157 -0.66 3.13 10.44
CA SER A 157 -0.52 3.65 9.07
C SER A 157 -0.05 2.60 8.07
N LEU A 158 0.84 1.68 8.46
CA LEU A 158 1.25 0.57 7.58
C LEU A 158 0.08 -0.33 7.19
N LEU A 159 -0.85 -0.60 8.11
CA LEU A 159 -2.03 -1.40 7.80
C LEU A 159 -3.02 -0.63 6.93
N GLN A 160 -3.10 0.69 7.07
CA GLN A 160 -3.86 1.55 6.16
C GLN A 160 -3.26 1.56 4.75
N ASP A 161 -1.93 1.70 4.63
CA ASP A 161 -1.20 1.68 3.35
C ASP A 161 -1.34 0.34 2.62
N LEU A 162 -1.45 -0.76 3.38
CA LEU A 162 -1.74 -2.10 2.86
C LEU A 162 -3.24 -2.34 2.58
N SER A 163 -4.09 -1.36 2.85
CA SER A 163 -5.55 -1.43 2.76
C SER A 163 -6.15 -2.58 3.59
N VAL A 164 -5.51 -2.92 4.72
CA VAL A 164 -5.98 -3.93 5.68
C VAL A 164 -7.03 -3.36 6.61
N VAL A 165 -6.89 -2.09 6.98
CA VAL A 165 -7.79 -1.36 7.88
C VAL A 165 -8.17 -0.01 7.28
N ALA A 166 -9.33 0.51 7.68
CA ALA A 166 -9.73 1.86 7.29
C ALA A 166 -9.00 2.90 8.17
N PRO A 167 -8.62 4.07 7.62
CA PRO A 167 -8.10 5.17 8.42
C PRO A 167 -9.18 5.70 9.38
N VAL A 168 -8.79 6.03 10.61
CA VAL A 168 -9.69 6.43 11.71
C VAL A 168 -10.53 7.68 11.37
N ASN A 169 -10.05 8.51 10.45
CA ASN A 169 -10.75 9.71 9.99
C ASN A 169 -11.95 9.42 9.06
N SER A 170 -12.25 8.16 8.75
CA SER A 170 -13.39 7.80 7.89
C SER A 170 -14.75 7.81 8.59
N GLN A 171 -14.83 8.02 9.93
CA GLN A 171 -16.10 7.98 10.66
C GLN A 171 -16.49 9.26 11.41
N GLU A 172 -15.63 10.27 11.53
CA GLU A 172 -15.99 11.56 12.19
C GLU A 172 -15.83 12.81 11.32
N GLN A 173 -15.60 12.66 10.01
CA GLN A 173 -15.63 13.79 9.10
C GLN A 173 -16.46 13.46 7.87
N GLN A 174 -17.74 13.84 7.91
CA GLN A 174 -18.30 14.65 6.82
C GLN A 174 -17.55 16.00 6.76
N SER A 175 -16.22 15.97 6.64
CA SER A 175 -15.50 17.14 6.15
C SER A 175 -15.68 17.09 4.66
N ASP A 176 -16.18 18.17 4.10
CA ASP A 176 -16.01 18.46 2.68
C ASP A 176 -14.63 17.99 2.24
N LEU A 177 -14.58 17.11 1.23
CA LEU A 177 -13.36 16.82 0.48
C LEU A 177 -12.67 18.16 0.24
N ASP A 178 -11.50 18.39 0.85
CA ASP A 178 -10.76 19.61 0.59
C ASP A 178 -10.26 19.52 -0.85
N LEU A 179 -10.97 20.21 -1.74
CA LEU A 179 -10.67 20.24 -3.17
C LEU A 179 -9.25 20.76 -3.42
N ASN A 180 -8.68 21.54 -2.48
CA ASN A 180 -7.31 22.00 -2.58
C ASN A 180 -6.31 20.85 -2.38
N GLU A 181 -6.57 19.91 -1.47
CA GLU A 181 -5.72 18.74 -1.28
C GLU A 181 -5.70 17.84 -2.53
N VAL A 182 -6.86 17.70 -3.18
CA VAL A 182 -6.97 16.96 -4.44
C VAL A 182 -6.23 17.70 -5.56
N LYS A 183 -6.36 19.03 -5.65
CA LYS A 183 -5.63 19.86 -6.63
C LYS A 183 -4.12 19.75 -6.44
N ASP A 184 -3.62 19.89 -5.21
CA ASP A 184 -2.20 19.79 -4.88
C ASP A 184 -1.66 18.40 -5.18
N PHE A 185 -2.44 17.36 -4.92
CA PHE A 185 -2.08 16.00 -5.32
C PHE A 185 -1.93 15.85 -6.84
N VAL A 186 -2.86 16.40 -7.63
CA VAL A 186 -2.79 16.36 -9.10
C VAL A 186 -1.56 17.09 -9.62
N VAL A 187 -1.28 18.27 -9.10
CA VAL A 187 -0.10 19.06 -9.49
C VAL A 187 1.18 18.29 -9.18
N ASN A 188 1.35 17.80 -7.94
CA ASN A 188 2.52 17.01 -7.54
C ASN A 188 2.70 15.73 -8.37
N LEU A 189 1.59 15.08 -8.71
CA LEU A 189 1.59 13.86 -9.52
C LEU A 189 2.10 14.13 -10.95
N ILE A 190 1.65 15.22 -11.57
CA ILE A 190 2.06 15.59 -12.93
C ILE A 190 3.47 16.21 -12.93
N GLU A 191 3.84 16.99 -11.93
CA GLU A 191 5.18 17.55 -11.76
C GLU A 191 6.23 16.43 -11.66
N THR A 192 5.95 15.39 -10.86
CA THR A 192 6.85 14.24 -10.70
C THR A 192 7.04 13.44 -11.99
N GLN A 193 6.01 13.36 -12.85
CA GLN A 193 6.02 12.53 -14.05
C GLN A 193 6.20 13.31 -15.37
N CYS A 194 6.27 14.64 -15.31
CA CYS A 194 6.35 15.59 -16.44
C CYS A 194 5.13 15.62 -17.37
N PHE A 195 4.52 14.47 -17.67
CA PHE A 195 3.26 14.35 -18.41
C PHE A 195 2.53 13.05 -18.06
N MET A 196 1.20 13.05 -18.11
CA MET A 196 0.36 11.90 -17.76
C MET A 196 -0.93 11.87 -18.58
N GLU A 197 -1.44 10.68 -18.91
CA GLU A 197 -2.77 10.52 -19.51
C GLU A 197 -3.88 10.88 -18.51
N ARG A 198 -4.91 11.60 -18.97
CA ARG A 198 -6.05 12.05 -18.14
C ARG A 198 -6.71 10.90 -17.38
N LYS A 199 -6.91 9.74 -18.02
CA LYS A 199 -7.47 8.56 -17.35
C LYS A 199 -6.63 8.09 -16.15
N ASN A 200 -5.30 8.21 -16.24
CA ASN A 200 -4.41 7.79 -15.16
C ASN A 200 -4.47 8.78 -14.00
N ILE A 201 -4.68 10.08 -14.27
CA ILE A 201 -4.90 11.08 -13.22
C ILE A 201 -6.18 10.72 -12.45
N ILE A 202 -7.27 10.44 -13.16
CA ILE A 202 -8.56 10.04 -12.58
C ILE A 202 -8.41 8.78 -11.72
N GLU A 203 -7.75 7.73 -12.23
CA GLU A 203 -7.50 6.50 -11.48
C GLU A 203 -6.64 6.74 -10.22
N ASN A 204 -5.61 7.58 -10.28
CA ASN A 204 -4.78 7.90 -9.10
C ASN A 204 -5.57 8.64 -8.02
N ILE A 205 -6.48 9.53 -8.41
CA ILE A 205 -7.34 10.25 -7.47
C ILE A 205 -8.35 9.29 -6.85
N LEU A 206 -9.01 8.45 -7.65
CA LEU A 206 -9.98 7.46 -7.13
C LEU A 206 -9.33 6.42 -6.21
N ASN A 207 -8.06 6.08 -6.44
CA ASN A 207 -7.32 5.17 -5.57
C ASN A 207 -6.87 5.83 -4.25
N LYS A 208 -6.62 7.14 -4.25
CA LYS A 208 -6.13 7.87 -3.07
C LYS A 208 -7.25 8.46 -2.22
N PHE A 209 -8.29 8.99 -2.85
CA PHE A 209 -9.42 9.65 -2.20
C PHE A 209 -10.66 8.77 -2.31
N VAL A 210 -11.03 8.14 -1.21
CA VAL A 210 -12.30 7.41 -1.12
C VAL A 210 -13.41 8.45 -1.11
N ASN A 211 -14.48 8.24 -1.91
CA ASN A 211 -15.70 9.06 -1.94
C ASN A 211 -15.69 10.33 -2.83
N ILE A 212 -14.83 10.41 -3.85
CA ILE A 212 -14.89 11.46 -4.88
C ILE A 212 -15.53 10.94 -6.19
N GLU A 213 -16.50 11.67 -6.71
CA GLU A 213 -17.14 11.35 -8.00
C GLU A 213 -16.25 11.76 -9.17
N GLN A 214 -16.28 10.99 -10.25
CA GLN A 214 -15.52 11.28 -11.47
C GLN A 214 -15.85 12.66 -12.08
N SER A 215 -17.11 13.09 -12.00
CA SER A 215 -17.57 14.43 -12.42
C SER A 215 -16.81 15.57 -11.70
N LYS A 216 -16.54 15.39 -10.40
CA LYS A 216 -15.77 16.33 -9.57
C LYS A 216 -14.29 16.32 -9.95
N ILE A 217 -13.73 15.15 -10.24
CA ILE A 217 -12.36 15.02 -10.73
C ILE A 217 -12.17 15.76 -12.06
N ASP A 218 -13.09 15.55 -13.00
CA ASP A 218 -13.05 16.22 -14.30
C ASP A 218 -13.11 17.75 -14.15
N SER A 219 -13.94 18.25 -13.22
CA SER A 219 -14.01 19.68 -12.88
C SER A 219 -12.69 20.22 -12.33
N ILE A 220 -12.01 19.46 -11.46
CA ILE A 220 -10.70 19.83 -10.90
C ILE A 220 -9.63 19.92 -11.99
N ILE A 221 -9.62 18.98 -12.93
CA ILE A 221 -8.68 18.97 -14.05
C ILE A 221 -8.92 20.20 -14.95
N GLU A 222 -10.17 20.52 -15.23
CA GLU A 222 -10.54 21.72 -16.00
C GLU A 222 -10.14 23.01 -15.28
N GLU A 223 -10.33 23.06 -13.96
CA GLU A 223 -9.95 24.22 -13.14
C GLU A 223 -8.43 24.41 -13.11
N LEU A 224 -7.65 23.34 -12.95
CA LEU A 224 -6.18 23.40 -13.01
C LEU A 224 -5.64 23.78 -14.39
N GLU A 225 -6.35 23.41 -15.47
CA GLU A 225 -6.03 23.84 -16.84
C GLU A 225 -6.33 25.33 -17.02
N GLY A 226 -7.45 25.82 -16.45
CA GLY A 226 -7.79 27.25 -16.41
C GLY A 226 -6.83 28.08 -15.56
N GLU A 227 -6.35 27.55 -14.44
CA GLU A 227 -5.32 28.15 -13.56
C GLU A 227 -3.91 28.13 -14.20
N GLN A 228 -3.75 27.57 -15.41
CA GLN A 228 -2.46 27.38 -16.09
C GLN A 228 -1.42 26.61 -15.25
N LYS A 229 -1.85 25.72 -14.35
CA LYS A 229 -0.95 24.81 -13.63
C LYS A 229 -0.65 23.57 -14.45
N ILE A 230 -1.59 23.17 -15.30
CA ILE A 230 -1.48 22.03 -16.20
C ILE A 230 -1.95 22.41 -17.60
N LYS A 231 -1.52 21.65 -18.62
CA LYS A 231 -1.90 21.87 -20.02
C LYS A 231 -2.24 20.55 -20.70
N ASN A 232 -3.36 20.50 -21.39
CA ASN A 232 -3.65 19.41 -22.32
C ASN A 232 -2.84 19.57 -23.61
N ILE A 233 -1.99 18.59 -23.92
CA ILE A 233 -1.07 18.60 -25.06
C ILE A 233 -1.66 17.82 -26.25
N THR A 234 -2.70 17.03 -26.04
CA THR A 234 -3.38 16.27 -27.11
C THR A 234 -4.90 16.49 -27.11
N PRO A 235 -5.36 17.75 -27.27
CA PRO A 235 -6.79 18.10 -27.17
C PRO A 235 -7.67 17.42 -28.23
N THR A 236 -7.09 17.01 -29.36
CA THR A 236 -7.76 16.28 -30.46
C THR A 236 -7.92 14.78 -30.21
N SER A 237 -7.36 14.24 -29.12
CA SER A 237 -7.52 12.84 -28.74
C SER A 237 -8.80 12.62 -27.95
N LYS A 238 -9.34 11.40 -28.01
CA LYS A 238 -10.44 10.97 -27.12
C LYS A 238 -10.05 11.18 -25.66
N LEU A 239 -11.01 11.52 -24.80
CA LEU A 239 -10.81 11.92 -23.39
C LEU A 239 -9.91 10.94 -22.59
N ASP A 240 -9.98 9.65 -22.89
CA ASP A 240 -9.19 8.56 -22.28
C ASP A 240 -7.72 8.49 -22.73
N ARG A 241 -7.35 9.28 -23.74
CA ARG A 241 -6.02 9.36 -24.37
C ARG A 241 -5.45 10.78 -24.38
N GLN A 242 -6.12 11.73 -23.74
CA GLN A 242 -5.61 13.08 -23.59
C GLN A 242 -4.41 13.07 -22.65
N LEU A 243 -3.33 13.74 -23.05
CA LEU A 243 -2.10 13.90 -22.28
C LEU A 243 -2.07 15.27 -21.65
N VAL A 244 -1.73 15.31 -20.37
CA VAL A 244 -1.65 16.51 -19.56
C VAL A 244 -0.21 16.68 -19.08
N CYS A 245 0.38 17.87 -19.21
CA CYS A 245 1.68 18.21 -18.61
C CYS A 245 1.57 19.35 -17.60
N PHE A 246 2.57 19.45 -16.74
CA PHE A 246 2.74 20.58 -15.82
C PHE A 246 3.24 21.80 -16.59
N ILE A 247 2.76 23.00 -16.24
CA ILE A 247 3.29 24.26 -16.74
C ILE A 247 4.19 24.87 -15.65
N PRO A 248 5.50 25.02 -15.88
CA PRO A 248 6.39 25.69 -14.92
C PRO A 248 5.99 27.17 -14.75
N SER A 249 5.76 27.59 -13.52
CA SER A 249 5.57 29.00 -13.16
C SER A 249 6.96 29.65 -13.02
N TYR A 250 7.21 30.73 -13.77
CA TYR A 250 8.41 31.58 -13.63
C TYR A 250 8.11 32.80 -12.76
#